data_AF-A0A8X8X1W5-F1
#
_entry.id   AF-A0A8X8X1W5-F1
#
_cell.length_a   1.000
_cell.length_b   1.000
_cell.length_c   1.000
_cell.angle_alpha   90.00
_cell.angle_beta   90.00
_cell.angle_gamma   90.00
#
_symmetry.space_group_name_H-M   'P 1'
#
loop_
_entity.id
_entity.type
_entity.pdbx_description
1 polymer ?
#
loop_
_entity_poly.entity_id
_entity_poly.type
_entity_poly.pdbx_seq_one_letter_code
_entity_poly.pdbx_strand_id
1 'polypeptide(L)'
;MDPSSMNSPELQNLLAPYDSWILGKLLDAGGKVATSVKLYLTSVIEYFQQEKQKAMISEMISKLTSACWDKCITGSPGSKFSSSEANCLTNCAQRYMDMSLIIMKRLQQ
;
A
#
# COMPACT_ATOMS: atom_id res chain seq x y z
N MET A 1 -6.00 15.44 -6.08
CA MET A 1 -5.39 14.44 -5.19
C MET A 1 -4.30 15.17 -4.42
N ASP A 2 -4.44 15.27 -3.10
CA ASP A 2 -3.55 16.07 -2.27
C ASP A 2 -2.20 15.34 -2.05
N PRO A 3 -1.06 15.91 -2.49
CA PRO A 3 0.28 15.31 -2.34
C PRO A 3 0.69 15.08 -0.88
N SER A 4 0.02 15.72 0.08
CA SER A 4 0.35 15.69 1.51
C SER A 4 0.02 14.34 2.17
N SER A 5 -0.83 13.53 1.55
CA SER A 5 -1.22 12.19 2.03
C SER A 5 -0.11 11.13 1.95
N MET A 6 0.96 11.37 1.19
CA MET A 6 2.11 10.46 1.09
C MET A 6 3.20 10.72 2.13
N ASN A 7 2.93 11.57 3.13
CA ASN A 7 3.86 11.94 4.19
C ASN A 7 3.61 11.16 5.50
N SER A 8 3.46 9.84 5.42
CA SER A 8 3.48 9.01 6.64
C SER A 8 4.88 9.05 7.26
N PRO A 9 5.04 9.37 8.56
CA PRO A 9 6.33 9.36 9.26
C PRO A 9 7.04 8.00 9.19
N GLU A 10 6.29 6.91 9.01
CA GLU A 10 6.83 5.56 8.84
C GLU A 10 7.55 5.41 7.48
N LEU A 11 7.04 6.05 6.43
CA LEU A 11 7.70 6.10 5.12
C LEU A 11 8.89 7.05 5.12
N GLN A 12 8.81 8.18 5.84
CA GLN A 12 9.93 9.09 6.03
C GLN A 12 11.09 8.43 6.79
N ASN A 13 10.80 7.65 7.85
CA ASN A 13 11.84 6.92 8.59
C ASN A 13 12.44 5.75 7.79
N LEU A 14 11.66 5.12 6.90
CA LEU A 14 12.17 4.09 6.00
C LEU A 14 13.06 4.66 4.88
N LEU A 15 12.84 5.92 4.50
CA LEU A 15 13.62 6.66 3.50
C LEU A 15 14.68 7.59 4.10
N ALA A 16 14.78 7.70 5.43
CA ALA A 16 15.80 8.49 6.12
C ALA A 16 17.26 8.14 5.74
N PRO A 17 17.61 6.88 5.38
CA PRO A 17 18.95 6.59 4.83
C PRO A 17 19.19 7.18 3.42
N TYR A 18 18.15 7.64 2.75
CA TYR A 18 18.15 8.26 1.42
C TYR A 18 17.91 9.77 1.45
N ASP A 19 18.09 10.41 2.62
CA ASP A 19 18.03 11.85 2.70
C ASP A 19 19.16 12.46 1.85
N SER A 20 18.77 13.26 0.87
CA SER A 20 19.56 13.67 -0.31
C SER A 20 20.94 14.26 0.02
N TRP A 21 21.12 14.80 1.22
CA TRP A 21 22.38 15.40 1.67
C TRP A 21 23.51 14.38 1.91
N ILE A 22 23.21 13.16 2.40
CA ILE A 22 24.22 12.11 2.59
C ILE A 22 24.63 11.53 1.24
N LEU A 23 23.64 11.31 0.35
CA LEU A 23 23.87 10.89 -1.02
C LEU A 23 24.74 11.93 -1.77
N GLY A 24 24.50 13.22 -1.54
CA GLY A 24 25.30 14.33 -2.05
C GLY A 24 26.76 14.27 -1.62
N LYS A 25 27.03 14.04 -0.33
CA LYS A 25 28.42 13.90 0.18
C LYS A 25 29.14 12.65 -0.35
N LEU A 26 28.42 11.55 -0.58
CA LEU A 26 28.99 10.31 -1.15
C LEU A 26 29.31 10.45 -2.66
N LEU A 27 28.55 11.27 -3.39
CA LEU A 27 28.77 11.51 -4.82
C LEU A 27 30.07 12.30 -5.10
N ASP A 28 30.46 13.20 -4.21
CA ASP A 28 31.61 14.10 -4.41
C ASP A 28 32.99 13.44 -4.17
N ALA A 29 33.04 12.24 -3.58
CA ALA A 29 34.30 11.56 -3.25
C ALA A 29 34.78 10.51 -4.29
N GLY A 30 34.03 10.22 -5.36
CA GLY A 30 34.43 9.19 -6.34
C GLY A 30 33.46 8.96 -7.50
N GLY A 31 33.51 9.85 -8.51
CA GLY A 31 32.47 9.98 -9.54
C GLY A 31 32.13 8.78 -10.43
N LYS A 32 33.02 7.78 -10.61
CA LYS A 32 32.71 6.60 -11.45
C LYS A 32 32.01 5.48 -10.68
N VAL A 33 32.42 5.21 -9.44
CA VAL A 33 31.81 4.18 -8.59
C VAL A 33 30.41 4.60 -8.16
N ALA A 34 30.21 5.88 -7.84
CA ALA A 34 28.93 6.41 -7.38
C ALA A 34 27.83 6.38 -8.46
N THR A 35 28.18 6.51 -9.75
CA THR A 35 27.19 6.47 -10.85
C THR A 35 26.59 5.07 -11.01
N SER A 36 27.42 4.03 -10.96
CA SER A 36 26.95 2.64 -11.02
C SER A 36 26.10 2.25 -9.81
N VAL A 37 26.49 2.71 -8.62
CA VAL A 37 25.72 2.49 -7.39
C VAL A 37 24.38 3.24 -7.42
N LYS A 38 24.34 4.48 -7.94
CA LYS A 38 23.09 5.25 -8.08
C LYS A 38 22.08 4.58 -8.99
N LEU A 39 22.51 4.04 -10.13
CA LEU A 39 21.63 3.30 -11.04
C LEU A 39 21.02 2.05 -10.39
N TYR A 40 21.82 1.32 -9.61
CA TYR A 40 21.35 0.15 -8.87
C TYR A 40 20.41 0.52 -7.71
N LEU A 41 20.72 1.57 -6.95
CA LEU A 41 19.86 2.04 -5.85
C LEU A 41 18.48 2.46 -6.36
N THR A 42 18.40 3.18 -7.48
CA THR A 42 17.11 3.58 -8.06
C THR A 42 16.27 2.36 -8.45
N SER A 43 16.84 1.38 -9.17
CA SER A 43 16.08 0.19 -9.58
C SER A 43 15.65 -0.68 -8.40
N VAL A 44 16.48 -0.76 -7.35
CA VAL A 44 16.15 -1.47 -6.11
C VAL A 44 15.03 -0.75 -5.36
N ILE A 45 15.07 0.58 -5.22
CA ILE A 45 13.99 1.34 -4.58
C ILE A 45 12.69 1.17 -5.36
N GLU A 46 12.71 1.27 -6.69
CA GLU A 46 11.53 1.05 -7.53
C GLU A 46 10.93 -0.34 -7.33
N TYR A 47 11.79 -1.38 -7.30
CA TYR A 47 11.37 -2.74 -7.03
C TYR A 47 10.71 -2.87 -5.64
N PHE A 48 11.33 -2.32 -4.59
CA PHE A 48 10.77 -2.35 -3.25
C PHE A 48 9.44 -1.61 -3.14
N GLN A 49 9.28 -0.47 -3.84
CA GLN A 49 8.00 0.25 -3.87
C GLN A 49 6.90 -0.58 -4.51
N GLN A 50 7.19 -1.26 -5.63
CA GLN A 50 6.23 -2.14 -6.29
C GLN A 50 5.84 -3.32 -5.41
N GLU A 51 6.80 -4.01 -4.79
CA GLU A 51 6.53 -5.13 -3.90
C GLU A 51 5.75 -4.68 -2.64
N LYS A 52 6.07 -3.50 -2.10
CA LYS A 52 5.31 -2.92 -0.99
C LYS A 52 3.85 -2.67 -1.39
N GLN A 53 3.60 -2.08 -2.56
CA GLN A 53 2.24 -1.85 -3.03
C GLN A 53 1.47 -3.17 -3.20
N LYS A 54 2.08 -4.20 -3.78
CA LYS A 54 1.48 -5.54 -3.91
C LYS A 54 1.13 -6.14 -2.55
N ALA A 55 2.05 -6.08 -1.59
CA ALA A 55 1.83 -6.61 -0.24
C ALA A 55 0.68 -5.87 0.47
N MET A 56 0.64 -4.54 0.40
CA MET A 56 -0.44 -3.74 0.99
C MET A 56 -1.81 -4.06 0.36
N ILE A 57 -1.87 -4.20 -0.97
CA ILE A 57 -3.11 -4.57 -1.67
C ILE A 57 -3.54 -5.99 -1.28
N SER A 58 -2.60 -6.93 -1.21
CA SER A 58 -2.86 -8.31 -0.80
C SER A 58 -3.46 -8.38 0.60
N GLU A 59 -2.88 -7.64 1.56
CA GLU A 59 -3.40 -7.55 2.91
C GLU A 59 -4.79 -6.90 2.95
N MET A 60 -5.00 -5.83 2.17
CA MET A 60 -6.30 -5.17 2.06
C MET A 60 -7.37 -6.13 1.51
N ILE A 61 -7.06 -6.90 0.47
CA ILE A 61 -7.96 -7.92 -0.10
C ILE A 61 -8.29 -8.96 0.97
N SER A 62 -7.29 -9.48 1.67
CA SER A 62 -7.49 -10.49 2.72
C SER A 62 -8.43 -9.99 3.83
N LYS A 63 -8.24 -8.75 4.31
CA LYS A 63 -9.10 -8.13 5.33
C LYS A 63 -10.52 -7.87 4.82
N LEU A 64 -10.65 -7.34 3.59
CA LEU A 64 -11.95 -7.10 2.97
C LEU A 64 -12.72 -8.42 2.80
N THR A 65 -12.06 -9.44 2.26
CA THR A 65 -12.63 -10.78 2.07
C THR A 65 -13.11 -11.35 3.39
N SER A 66 -12.27 -11.34 4.43
CA SER A 66 -12.64 -11.89 5.75
C SER A 66 -13.82 -11.13 6.36
N ALA A 67 -13.74 -9.78 6.38
CA ALA A 67 -14.79 -8.95 6.96
C ALA A 67 -16.14 -9.09 6.24
N CYS A 68 -16.14 -9.19 4.91
CA CYS A 68 -17.37 -9.37 4.15
C CYS A 68 -17.89 -10.81 4.19
N TRP A 69 -17.00 -11.81 4.29
CA TRP A 69 -17.39 -13.19 4.49
C TRP A 69 -18.19 -13.35 5.79
N ASP A 70 -17.64 -12.88 6.92
CA ASP A 70 -18.28 -13.00 8.24
C ASP A 70 -19.63 -12.29 8.32
N LYS A 71 -19.82 -11.23 7.53
CA LYS A 71 -21.07 -10.45 7.51
C LYS A 71 -22.13 -11.02 6.59
N CYS A 72 -21.72 -11.55 5.44
CA CYS A 72 -22.64 -11.90 4.37
C CYS A 72 -22.92 -13.40 4.26
N ILE A 73 -22.00 -14.25 4.74
CA ILE A 73 -22.09 -15.70 4.64
C ILE A 73 -22.36 -16.28 6.03
N THR A 74 -23.63 -16.47 6.34
CA THR A 74 -24.09 -16.93 7.68
C THR A 74 -24.25 -18.45 7.79
N GLY A 75 -24.06 -19.17 6.69
CA GLY A 75 -24.09 -20.63 6.63
C GLY A 75 -23.18 -21.13 5.52
N SER A 76 -23.17 -22.44 5.27
CA SER A 76 -22.41 -23.00 4.17
C SER A 76 -23.01 -22.55 2.83
N PRO A 77 -22.26 -21.82 1.98
CA PRO A 77 -22.76 -21.41 0.68
C PRO A 77 -22.99 -22.64 -0.21
N GLY A 78 -23.97 -22.56 -1.11
CA GLY A 78 -24.22 -23.58 -2.11
C GLY A 78 -23.14 -23.59 -3.21
N SER A 79 -23.42 -24.23 -4.36
CA SER A 79 -22.51 -24.21 -5.52
C SER A 79 -22.30 -22.81 -6.11
N LYS A 80 -23.07 -21.83 -5.67
CA LYS A 80 -23.02 -20.41 -6.04
C LYS A 80 -23.68 -19.60 -4.93
N PHE A 81 -23.30 -18.33 -4.82
CA PHE A 81 -23.96 -17.38 -3.92
C PHE A 81 -25.42 -17.17 -4.36
N SER A 82 -26.31 -17.12 -3.37
CA SER A 82 -27.66 -16.61 -3.55
C SER A 82 -27.64 -15.14 -3.96
N SER A 83 -28.76 -14.65 -4.49
CA SER A 83 -28.91 -13.24 -4.87
C SER A 83 -28.74 -12.29 -3.67
N SER A 84 -29.17 -12.69 -2.48
CA SER A 84 -28.97 -11.92 -1.24
C SER A 84 -27.51 -11.87 -0.81
N GLU A 85 -26.79 -12.99 -0.86
CA GLU A 85 -25.36 -13.06 -0.52
C GLU A 85 -24.53 -12.23 -1.51
N ALA A 86 -24.78 -12.37 -2.81
CA ALA A 86 -24.10 -11.59 -3.84
C ALA A 86 -24.31 -10.08 -3.64
N ASN A 87 -25.57 -9.65 -3.43
CA ASN A 87 -25.88 -8.25 -3.14
C ASN A 87 -25.23 -7.77 -1.82
N CYS A 88 -25.20 -8.60 -0.78
CA CYS A 88 -24.52 -8.27 0.47
C CYS A 88 -23.02 -8.07 0.24
N LEU A 89 -22.35 -8.98 -0.46
CA LEU A 89 -20.92 -8.91 -0.73
C LEU A 89 -20.55 -7.66 -1.52
N THR A 90 -21.32 -7.32 -2.57
CA THR A 90 -21.13 -6.08 -3.35
C THR A 90 -21.25 -4.84 -2.47
N ASN A 91 -22.30 -4.75 -1.65
CA ASN A 91 -22.50 -3.62 -0.76
C ASN A 91 -21.43 -3.54 0.34
N CYS A 92 -21.06 -4.69 0.93
CA CYS A 92 -20.03 -4.76 1.95
C CYS A 92 -18.68 -4.29 1.41
N ALA A 93 -18.24 -4.82 0.27
CA ALA A 93 -16.96 -4.46 -0.33
C ALA A 93 -16.89 -2.96 -0.65
N GLN A 94 -17.96 -2.38 -1.23
CA GLN A 94 -18.04 -0.95 -1.52
C GLN A 94 -17.91 -0.13 -0.22
N ARG A 95 -18.67 -0.47 0.82
CA ARG A 95 -18.65 0.28 2.09
C ARG A 95 -17.34 0.12 2.84
N TYR A 96 -16.73 -1.07 2.80
CA TYR A 96 -15.42 -1.31 3.38
C TYR A 96 -14.35 -0.40 2.77
N MET A 97 -14.32 -0.31 1.44
CA MET A 97 -13.40 0.57 0.72
C MET A 97 -13.67 2.05 1.00
N ASP A 98 -14.94 2.47 0.94
CA ASP A 98 -15.33 3.86 1.23
C ASP A 98 -14.86 4.29 2.63
N MET A 99 -15.11 3.46 3.65
CA MET A 99 -14.72 3.75 5.03
C MET A 99 -13.20 3.71 5.21
N SER A 100 -12.52 2.75 4.59
CA SER A 100 -11.04 2.68 4.63
C SER A 100 -10.41 3.94 4.06
N LEU A 101 -10.94 4.47 2.95
CA LEU A 101 -10.49 5.74 2.35
C LEU A 101 -10.75 6.95 3.25
N ILE A 102 -11.91 7.01 3.91
CA ILE A 102 -12.23 8.09 4.85
C ILE A 102 -11.29 8.05 6.06
N ILE A 103 -11.04 6.87 6.63
CA ILE A 103 -10.13 6.70 7.77
C ILE A 103 -8.73 7.14 7.37
N MET A 104 -8.20 6.66 6.24
CA MET A 104 -6.88 7.07 5.74
C MET A 104 -6.77 8.59 5.58
N LYS A 105 -7.78 9.22 4.97
CA LYS A 105 -7.82 10.68 4.81
C LYS A 105 -7.82 11.43 6.15
N ARG A 106 -8.47 10.89 7.18
CA ARG A 106 -8.49 11.51 8.53
C ARG A 106 -7.18 11.35 9.28
N LEU A 107 -6.47 10.24 9.08
CA LEU A 107 -5.16 10.00 9.70
C LEU A 107 -4.03 10.80 9.04
N GLN A 108 -4.26 11.33 7.85
CA GLN A 108 -3.33 12.19 7.11
C GLN A 108 -3.54 13.69 7.37
N GLN A 109 -4.59 14.06 8.11
CA GLN A 109 -4.83 15.42 8.62
C GLN A 109 -4.13 15.60 9.96
#